data_AF-A0A6I6JTI4-F1
#
_entry.id   AF-A0A6I6JTI4-F1
#
_cell.length_a   1.000
_cell.length_b   1.000
_cell.length_c   1.000
_cell.angle_alpha   90.00
_cell.angle_beta   90.00
_cell.angle_gamma   90.00
#
_symmetry.space_group_name_H-M   'P 1'
#
loop_
_entity.id
_entity.type
_entity.pdbx_description
1 polymer ?
#
loop_
_entity_poly.entity_id
_entity_poly.type
_entity_poly.pdbx_seq_one_letter_code
_entity_poly.pdbx_strand_id
1 'polypeptide(L)'
;MKTEEKDKLLDKYYNGETTIEEERWLKTEILLEENQTSEQDIFGFFNSESSVPEDLEKVIFDKIEQTAQPNKIVKMRWFRLASVAATIVILLTAYLGYREIRNTKLENEFLVMEQALYQVSQNIQPKEQEDMLILWVGEDAIIIN
;
A
#
# COMPACT_ATOMS: atom_id res chain seq x y z
N MET A 1 57.54 42.16 20.36
CA MET A 1 57.35 42.30 18.90
C MET A 1 56.66 41.05 18.36
N LYS A 2 55.45 40.74 18.83
CA LYS A 2 54.75 39.47 18.53
C LYS A 2 53.22 39.56 18.53
N THR A 3 52.63 40.61 19.10
CA THR A 3 51.17 40.73 19.24
C THR A 3 50.46 40.88 17.88
N GLU A 4 50.98 41.72 16.98
CA GLU A 4 50.37 41.91 15.65
C GLU A 4 50.45 40.66 14.76
N GLU A 5 51.49 39.84 14.91
CA GLU A 5 51.59 38.56 14.19
C GLU A 5 50.62 37.52 14.76
N LYS A 6 50.44 37.52 16.09
CA LYS A 6 49.45 36.68 16.77
C LYS A 6 48.03 37.03 16.30
N ASP A 7 47.68 38.31 16.30
CA ASP A 7 46.33 38.77 15.92
C ASP A 7 46.01 38.43 14.46
N LYS A 8 46.99 38.61 13.55
CA LYS A 8 46.86 38.16 12.14
C LYS A 8 46.68 36.64 12.03
N LEU A 9 47.39 35.87 12.85
CA LEU A 9 47.26 34.41 12.84
C LEU A 9 45.91 33.96 13.42
N LEU A 10 45.37 34.70 14.37
CA LEU A 10 44.06 34.50 14.97
C LEU A 10 42.94 34.78 13.95
N ASP A 11 43.07 35.87 13.19
CA ASP A 11 42.17 36.15 12.06
C ASP A 11 42.22 35.03 11.01
N LYS A 12 43.42 34.55 10.68
CA LYS A 12 43.63 33.41 9.76
C LYS A 12 42.99 32.13 10.29
N TYR A 13 43.07 31.89 11.60
CA TYR A 13 42.45 30.75 12.28
C TYR A 13 40.92 30.81 12.18
N TYR A 14 40.33 31.97 12.45
CA TYR A 14 38.88 32.16 12.31
C TYR A 14 38.39 32.04 10.86
N ASN A 15 39.24 32.39 9.89
CA ASN A 15 38.95 32.19 8.47
C ASN A 15 39.21 30.75 7.98
N GLY A 16 39.78 29.88 8.81
CA GLY A 16 40.12 28.50 8.43
C GLY A 16 41.27 28.39 7.42
N GLU A 17 42.12 29.40 7.33
CA GLU A 17 43.25 29.45 6.39
C GLU A 17 44.57 28.98 7.03
N THR A 18 44.56 28.60 8.31
CA THR A 18 45.72 28.14 9.06
C THR A 18 46.19 26.75 8.65
N THR A 19 47.50 26.54 8.79
CA THR A 19 48.11 25.21 8.71
C THR A 19 48.17 24.57 10.09
N ILE A 20 48.30 23.25 10.14
CA ILE A 20 48.35 22.48 11.41
C ILE A 20 49.52 22.93 12.30
N GLU A 21 50.65 23.33 11.70
CA GLU A 21 51.82 23.80 12.45
C GLU A 21 51.57 25.17 13.08
N GLU A 22 50.94 26.09 12.34
CA GLU A 22 50.53 27.40 12.83
C GLU A 22 49.51 27.28 13.98
N GLU A 23 48.54 26.36 13.89
CA GLU A 23 47.54 26.14 14.95
C GLU A 23 48.16 25.58 16.23
N ARG A 24 49.10 24.63 16.13
CA ARG A 24 49.80 24.11 17.32
C ARG A 24 50.61 25.20 18.01
N TRP A 25 51.29 26.04 17.23
CA TRP A 25 52.03 27.17 17.76
C TRP A 25 51.09 28.18 18.44
N LEU A 26 50.01 28.57 17.77
CA LEU A 26 49.01 29.50 18.27
C LEU A 26 48.37 29.02 19.58
N LYS A 27 47.95 27.74 19.62
CA LYS A 27 47.39 27.10 20.82
C LYS A 27 48.38 27.12 21.98
N THR A 28 49.66 26.85 21.72
CA THR A 28 50.70 26.83 22.76
C THR A 28 50.97 28.24 23.29
N GLU A 29 51.11 29.23 22.41
CA GLU A 29 51.39 30.61 22.79
C GLU A 29 50.22 31.22 23.60
N ILE A 30 48.97 30.95 23.21
CA ILE A 30 47.77 31.45 23.92
C ILE A 30 47.57 30.76 25.28
N LEU A 31 47.85 29.47 25.39
CA LEU A 31 47.77 28.77 26.68
C LEU A 31 48.84 29.22 27.68
N LEU A 32 49.99 29.71 27.20
CA LEU A 32 51.09 30.23 28.02
C LEU A 32 50.95 31.71 28.39
N GLU A 33 49.97 32.41 27.82
CA GLU A 33 49.78 33.85 28.05
C GLU A 33 49.20 34.10 29.46
N GLU A 34 49.77 35.08 30.18
CA GLU A 34 49.35 35.45 31.55
C GLU A 34 47.98 36.15 31.58
N ASN A 35 47.57 36.73 30.46
CA ASN A 35 46.27 37.42 30.35
C ASN A 35 45.19 36.42 29.98
N GLN A 36 44.17 36.32 30.82
CA GLN A 36 43.00 35.48 30.52
C GLN A 36 42.24 36.05 29.33
N THR A 37 42.29 35.34 28.21
CA THR A 37 41.59 35.67 26.96
C THR A 37 40.51 34.63 26.68
N SER A 38 39.48 35.01 25.91
CA SER A 38 38.39 34.11 25.52
C SER A 38 38.91 32.88 24.75
N GLU A 39 39.96 33.08 23.95
CA GLU A 39 40.64 32.04 23.18
C GLU A 39 41.32 31.03 24.10
N GLN A 40 41.89 31.46 25.23
CA GLN A 40 42.50 30.58 26.22
C GLN A 40 41.47 29.65 26.86
N ASP A 41 40.27 30.15 27.18
CA ASP A 41 39.18 29.34 27.71
C ASP A 41 38.73 28.29 26.69
N ILE A 42 38.57 28.68 25.42
CA ILE A 42 38.16 27.78 24.34
C ILE A 42 39.22 26.70 24.08
N PHE A 43 40.48 27.10 23.90
CA PHE A 43 41.57 26.14 23.66
C PHE A 43 41.82 25.24 24.87
N GLY A 44 41.65 25.77 26.08
CA GLY A 44 41.71 25.01 27.33
C GLY A 44 40.62 23.94 27.40
N PHE A 45 39.37 24.33 27.15
CA PHE A 45 38.21 23.43 27.16
C PHE A 45 38.38 22.26 26.18
N PHE A 46 38.78 22.54 24.93
CA PHE A 46 39.01 21.49 23.94
C PHE A 46 40.22 20.60 24.27
N ASN A 47 41.19 21.13 25.03
CA ASN A 47 42.30 20.32 25.50
C ASN A 47 41.86 19.34 26.60
N SER A 48 41.02 19.77 27.54
CA SER A 48 40.49 18.91 28.60
C SER A 48 39.47 17.88 28.10
N GLU A 49 38.62 18.26 27.16
CA GLU A 49 37.55 17.40 26.62
C GLU A 49 37.99 16.57 25.40
N SER A 50 39.30 16.52 25.13
CA SER A 50 39.86 15.72 24.03
C SER A 50 39.74 14.21 24.25
N SER A 51 39.23 13.77 25.40
CA SER A 51 38.94 12.36 25.68
C SER A 51 37.69 11.92 24.93
N VAL A 52 37.91 11.28 23.78
CA VAL A 52 36.85 10.61 23.03
C VAL A 52 36.61 9.24 23.68
N PRO A 53 35.36 8.88 24.03
CA PRO A 53 35.02 7.54 24.52
C PRO A 53 35.38 6.48 23.48
N GLU A 54 36.01 5.39 23.91
CA GLU A 54 36.47 4.30 23.03
C GLU A 54 35.31 3.66 22.24
N ASP A 55 34.09 3.69 22.79
CA ASP A 55 32.87 3.14 22.18
C ASP A 55 32.05 4.16 21.37
N LEU A 56 32.53 5.40 21.16
CA LEU A 56 31.76 6.44 20.47
C LEU A 56 31.36 6.02 19.05
N GLU A 57 32.30 5.42 18.32
CA GLU A 57 32.09 4.95 16.96
C GLU A 57 30.94 3.93 16.90
N LYS A 58 30.99 2.94 17.79
CA LYS A 58 29.97 1.89 17.90
C LYS A 58 28.60 2.46 18.24
N VAL A 59 28.53 3.40 19.18
CA VAL A 59 27.27 4.05 19.58
C VAL A 59 26.67 4.88 18.44
N ILE A 60 27.49 5.53 17.62
CA ILE A 60 27.02 6.30 16.46
C ILE A 60 26.46 5.36 15.39
N PHE A 61 27.19 4.30 15.06
CA PHE A 61 26.74 3.33 14.06
C PHE A 61 25.46 2.59 14.50
N ASP A 62 25.38 2.17 15.75
CA ASP A 62 24.19 1.51 16.30
C ASP A 62 22.94 2.42 16.22
N LYS A 63 23.10 3.73 16.44
CA LYS A 63 22.00 4.70 16.31
C LYS A 63 21.59 4.94 14.87
N ILE A 64 22.54 5.02 13.94
CA ILE A 64 22.24 5.18 12.51
C ILE A 64 21.45 3.96 12.02
N GLU A 65 21.86 2.76 12.41
CA GLU A 65 21.20 1.51 12.04
C GLU A 65 19.79 1.38 12.66
N GLN A 66 19.60 1.82 13.91
CA GLN A 66 18.26 1.91 14.52
C GLN A 66 17.32 2.92 13.84
N THR A 67 17.84 4.02 13.30
CA THR A 67 16.98 4.98 12.56
C THR A 67 16.58 4.48 11.18
N ALA A 68 17.29 3.50 10.62
CA ALA A 68 16.99 2.86 9.34
C ALA A 68 15.92 1.75 9.43
N GLN A 69 15.05 1.79 10.45
CA GLN A 69 14.01 0.77 10.66
C GLN A 69 13.07 0.61 9.44
N PRO A 70 12.85 -0.63 8.94
CA PRO A 70 12.12 -0.92 7.71
C PRO A 70 10.58 -0.87 7.84
N ASN A 71 10.05 -0.48 9.01
CA ASN A 71 8.61 -0.58 9.32
C ASN A 71 7.69 0.21 8.37
N LYS A 72 8.20 1.24 7.69
CA LYS A 72 7.44 1.97 6.64
C LYS A 72 7.25 1.14 5.37
N ILE A 73 8.16 0.22 5.06
CA ILE A 73 8.16 -0.54 3.80
C ILE A 73 7.12 -1.67 3.85
N VAL A 74 6.93 -2.30 5.02
CA VAL A 74 5.96 -3.39 5.18
C VAL A 74 4.53 -2.91 4.95
N LYS A 75 4.12 -1.79 5.56
CA LYS A 75 2.77 -1.22 5.36
C LYS A 75 2.48 -0.89 3.90
N MET A 76 3.48 -0.40 3.16
CA MET A 76 3.33 -0.06 1.74
C MET A 76 3.09 -1.29 0.84
N ARG A 77 3.61 -2.47 1.21
CA ARG A 77 3.38 -3.72 0.46
C ARG A 77 1.92 -4.21 0.59
N TRP A 78 1.29 -4.04 1.75
CA TRP A 78 -0.12 -4.40 1.95
C TRP A 78 -1.07 -3.53 1.13
N PHE A 79 -0.81 -2.22 1.04
CA PHE A 79 -1.63 -1.33 0.19
C PHE A 79 -1.51 -1.66 -1.31
N ARG A 80 -0.34 -2.11 -1.78
CA ARG A 80 -0.18 -2.55 -3.18
C ARG A 80 -0.99 -3.81 -3.48
N LEU A 81 -1.01 -4.78 -2.56
CA LEU A 81 -1.82 -6.00 -2.72
C LEU A 81 -3.32 -5.72 -2.62
N ALA A 82 -3.73 -4.78 -1.76
CA ALA A 82 -5.13 -4.37 -1.61
C ALA A 82 -5.69 -3.74 -2.89
N SER A 83 -4.89 -2.95 -3.62
CA SER A 83 -5.29 -2.35 -4.89
C SER A 83 -5.63 -3.40 -5.97
N VAL A 84 -4.84 -4.48 -6.05
CA VAL A 84 -5.09 -5.58 -6.99
C VAL A 84 -6.33 -6.38 -6.60
N ALA A 85 -6.57 -6.59 -5.30
CA ALA A 85 -7.76 -7.30 -4.85
C ALA A 85 -9.06 -6.54 -5.18
N ALA A 86 -9.06 -5.20 -5.07
CA ALA A 86 -10.24 -4.39 -5.35
C ALA A 86 -10.73 -4.49 -6.80
N THR A 87 -9.80 -4.52 -7.78
CA THR A 87 -10.18 -4.64 -9.20
C THR A 87 -10.77 -6.02 -9.50
N ILE A 88 -10.24 -7.08 -8.90
CA ILE A 88 -10.77 -8.44 -9.02
C ILE A 88 -12.18 -8.54 -8.42
N VAL A 89 -12.43 -7.92 -7.27
CA VAL A 89 -13.75 -7.90 -6.63
C VAL A 89 -14.78 -7.17 -7.49
N ILE A 90 -14.42 -6.03 -8.10
CA ILE A 90 -15.32 -5.30 -9.01
C ILE A 90 -15.70 -6.15 -10.23
N LEU A 91 -14.73 -6.84 -10.83
CA LEU A 91 -14.97 -7.73 -11.97
C LEU A 91 -15.87 -8.92 -11.60
N LEU A 92 -15.63 -9.55 -10.44
CA LEU A 92 -16.46 -10.64 -9.95
C LEU A 92 -17.90 -10.18 -9.69
N THR A 93 -18.06 -8.99 -9.10
CA THR A 93 -19.37 -8.42 -8.80
C THR A 93 -20.14 -8.14 -10.10
N ALA A 94 -19.48 -7.55 -11.11
CA ALA A 94 -20.08 -7.31 -12.42
C ALA A 94 -20.46 -8.61 -13.13
N TYR A 95 -19.60 -9.64 -13.07
CA TYR A 95 -19.85 -10.94 -13.69
C TYR A 95 -21.03 -11.69 -13.05
N LEU A 96 -21.06 -11.75 -11.72
CA LEU A 96 -22.17 -12.39 -10.98
C LEU A 96 -23.49 -11.65 -11.22
N GLY A 97 -23.48 -10.31 -11.22
CA GLY A 97 -24.67 -9.51 -11.52
C GLY A 97 -25.21 -9.74 -12.94
N TYR A 98 -24.33 -9.81 -13.95
CA TYR A 98 -24.75 -10.10 -15.33
C TYR A 98 -25.31 -11.52 -15.49
N ARG A 99 -24.77 -12.50 -14.76
CA ARG A 99 -25.27 -13.87 -14.75
C ARG A 99 -26.69 -13.96 -14.17
N GLU A 100 -26.95 -13.28 -13.06
CA GLU A 100 -28.25 -13.29 -12.40
C GLU A 100 -29.35 -12.68 -13.29
N ILE A 101 -29.04 -11.55 -13.93
CA ILE A 101 -29.97 -10.88 -14.86
C ILE A 101 -30.29 -11.78 -16.07
N ARG A 102 -29.32 -12.58 -16.56
CA ARG A 102 -29.61 -13.54 -17.64
C ARG A 102 -30.48 -14.70 -17.17
N ASN A 103 -30.19 -15.28 -16.00
CA ASN A 103 -30.95 -16.40 -15.47
C ASN A 103 -32.42 -16.02 -15.25
N THR A 104 -32.66 -14.89 -14.59
CA THR A 104 -34.01 -14.35 -14.37
C THR A 104 -34.75 -14.02 -15.67
N LYS A 105 -34.06 -13.53 -16.72
CA LYS A 105 -34.68 -13.38 -18.04
C LYS A 105 -35.10 -14.71 -18.65
N LEU A 106 -34.24 -15.73 -18.59
CA LEU A 106 -34.53 -17.06 -19.11
C LEU A 106 -35.69 -17.72 -18.38
N GLU A 107 -35.75 -17.59 -17.05
CA GLU A 107 -36.88 -18.08 -16.25
C GLU A 107 -38.20 -17.41 -16.65
N ASN A 108 -38.21 -16.08 -16.83
CA ASN A 108 -39.39 -15.37 -17.29
C ASN A 108 -39.82 -15.77 -18.70
N GLU A 109 -38.88 -15.92 -19.64
CA GLU A 109 -39.18 -16.39 -21.00
C GLU A 109 -39.73 -17.82 -21.00
N PHE A 110 -39.18 -18.69 -20.15
CA PHE A 110 -39.65 -20.06 -19.97
C PHE A 110 -41.08 -20.10 -19.42
N LEU A 111 -41.39 -19.29 -18.40
CA LEU A 111 -42.75 -19.19 -17.84
C LEU A 111 -43.78 -18.73 -18.88
N VAL A 112 -43.43 -17.73 -19.70
CA VAL A 112 -44.31 -17.26 -20.79
C VAL A 112 -44.53 -18.36 -21.83
N MET A 113 -43.47 -19.10 -22.17
CA MET A 113 -43.56 -20.23 -23.10
C MET A 113 -44.44 -21.35 -22.56
N GLU A 114 -44.29 -21.74 -21.29
CA GLU A 114 -45.14 -22.75 -20.64
C GLU A 114 -46.61 -22.35 -20.68
N GLN A 115 -46.91 -21.09 -20.37
CA GLN A 115 -48.27 -20.57 -20.41
C GLN A 115 -48.85 -20.61 -21.83
N ALA A 116 -48.07 -20.22 -22.84
CA ALA A 116 -48.49 -20.28 -24.24
C ALA A 116 -48.76 -21.73 -24.70
N LEU A 117 -47.87 -22.66 -24.35
CA LEU A 117 -48.04 -24.09 -24.64
C LEU A 117 -49.28 -24.66 -23.94
N TYR A 118 -49.54 -24.27 -22.70
CA TYR A 118 -50.73 -24.68 -21.97
C TYR A 118 -52.02 -24.21 -22.65
N GLN A 119 -52.09 -22.96 -23.10
CA GLN A 119 -53.25 -22.42 -23.82
C GLN A 119 -53.48 -23.13 -25.16
N VAL A 120 -52.40 -23.39 -25.91
CA VAL A 120 -52.48 -24.16 -27.15
C VAL A 120 -52.96 -25.58 -26.89
N SER A 121 -52.45 -26.23 -25.83
CA SER A 121 -52.90 -27.56 -25.42
C SER A 121 -54.40 -27.59 -25.09
N GLN A 122 -54.91 -26.61 -24.34
CA GLN A 122 -56.35 -26.50 -24.05
C GLN A 122 -57.19 -26.30 -25.32
N ASN A 123 -56.70 -25.53 -26.30
CA ASN A 123 -57.41 -25.31 -27.56
C ASN A 123 -57.35 -26.52 -28.51
N ILE A 124 -56.33 -27.38 -28.40
CA ILE A 124 -56.18 -28.59 -29.20
C ILE A 124 -56.94 -29.79 -28.60
N GLN A 125 -57.30 -29.73 -27.31
CA GLN A 125 -58.19 -30.74 -26.72
C GLN A 125 -59.54 -30.69 -27.45
N PRO A 126 -59.94 -31.76 -28.15
CA PRO A 126 -61.22 -31.77 -28.84
C PRO A 126 -62.31 -31.63 -27.79
N LYS A 127 -63.21 -30.65 -27.97
CA LYS A 127 -64.47 -30.61 -27.24
C LYS A 127 -65.14 -31.96 -27.41
N GLU A 128 -65.47 -32.60 -26.30
CA GLU A 128 -66.19 -33.87 -26.24
C GLU A 128 -67.29 -33.87 -27.32
N GLN A 129 -67.05 -34.57 -28.42
CA GLN A 129 -68.12 -34.99 -29.29
C GLN A 129 -68.89 -36.01 -28.46
N GLU A 130 -70.19 -35.77 -28.24
CA GLU A 130 -71.09 -36.71 -27.58
C GLU A 130 -70.75 -38.13 -28.01
N ASP A 131 -70.35 -38.95 -27.04
CA ASP A 131 -69.91 -40.33 -27.25
C ASP A 131 -71.00 -41.11 -27.98
N MET A 132 -70.88 -41.24 -29.31
CA MET A 132 -71.72 -42.17 -30.06
C MET A 132 -71.21 -43.58 -29.76
N LEU A 133 -71.88 -44.26 -28.84
CA LEU A 133 -71.63 -45.66 -28.52
C LEU A 133 -72.03 -46.54 -29.71
N ILE A 134 -71.03 -47.01 -30.45
CA ILE A 134 -71.23 -48.03 -31.50
C ILE A 134 -71.10 -49.42 -30.86
N LEU A 135 -72.23 -50.09 -30.67
CA LEU A 135 -72.27 -51.46 -30.17
C LEU A 135 -72.06 -52.42 -31.36
N TRP A 136 -70.92 -53.09 -31.41
CA TRP A 136 -70.67 -54.13 -32.41
C TRP A 136 -71.31 -55.44 -31.94
N VAL A 137 -72.34 -55.91 -32.65
CA VAL A 137 -72.94 -57.23 -32.45
C VAL A 137 -72.91 -57.97 -33.79
N GLY A 138 -71.82 -58.71 -34.03
CA GLY A 138 -71.60 -59.43 -35.29
C GLY A 138 -71.00 -58.57 -36.41
N GLU A 139 -71.25 -58.92 -37.67
CA GLU A 139 -70.68 -58.27 -38.87
C GLU A 139 -71.37 -56.94 -39.26
N ASP A 140 -72.42 -56.53 -38.54
CA ASP A 140 -73.16 -55.29 -38.82
C ASP A 140 -73.15 -54.37 -37.59
N ALA A 141 -72.85 -53.07 -37.80
CA ALA A 141 -72.91 -52.05 -36.75
C ALA A 141 -74.28 -51.34 -36.75
N ILE A 142 -74.92 -51.25 -35.58
CA ILE A 142 -76.18 -50.52 -35.39
C ILE A 142 -75.92 -49.33 -34.46
N ILE A 143 -76.35 -48.13 -34.88
CA ILE A 143 -76.25 -46.89 -34.09
C ILE A 143 -77.49 -46.76 -33.20
N ILE A 144 -77.29 -46.56 -31.90
CA ILE A 144 -78.37 -46.31 -30.93
C ILE A 144 -78.16 -44.90 -30.36
N ASN A 145 -79.24 -44.11 -30.34
CA ASN A 145 -79.30 -42.74 -29.80
C ASN A 145 -79.91 -42.75 -28.40
#